data_AF-A0AAD7AE18-F1
#
_entry.id   AF-A0AAD7AE18-F1
#
_cell.length_a   1.000
_cell.length_b   1.000
_cell.length_c   1.000
_cell.angle_alpha   90.00
_cell.angle_beta   90.00
_cell.angle_gamma   90.00
#
_symmetry.space_group_name_H-M   'P 1'
#
loop_
_entity.id
_entity.type
_entity.pdbx_description
1 polymer ?
#
loop_
_entity_poly.entity_id
_entity_poly.type
_entity_poly.pdbx_seq_one_letter_code
_entity_poly.pdbx_strand_id
1 'polypeptide(L)'
;MSARRCYAQSQITRLVFLRVVYMAFYGHFPTTGGPNDNTPHLTPEQWAHALQLFHQSQSVPPTPQLSTPLPASRLPLPDPVIDPALQPPRDIAFDTRLEALEREVEDLKTKKRTNSDSDAPLSKCAKKRTKPSVYILRNASNLSLSQIVVRKQLMKKIKVEGTRLTGRRNDSDSDSDDDSNPPQSGPSLPHLCYDFSANVDHPTNTKVIDRIADLVWSEQRDPKSSTFSLAHADVVFSRKDLVEFAKTNFHSWKKNWKADNDPELGRKRAKAESKGRQEMRRKEATNRLKVVPAYKKEHQCDPAFMLETDWMSDEISSPDTDDEEAKDAHRRRLIRAARLDTQEKDKAVWEVVRPRFQSLEMTEIKDELDKILKAKNSAKKNRSRTSVPRVRLGNTHNRPPANTIWPCMLSQDWYDEQVEANRELADEIKLYMEDPEGFGES
;
A
#
# COMPACT_ATOMS: atom_id res chain seq x y z
N MET A 1 31.28 -11.85 -15.16
CA MET A 1 31.20 -10.44 -14.69
C MET A 1 31.26 -9.37 -15.81
N SER A 2 31.27 -9.73 -17.11
CA SER A 2 31.45 -8.75 -18.20
C SER A 2 30.16 -8.13 -18.76
N ALA A 3 29.02 -8.83 -18.75
CA ALA A 3 27.78 -8.35 -19.38
C ALA A 3 27.08 -7.19 -18.64
N ARG A 4 27.19 -7.13 -17.30
CA ARG A 4 26.53 -6.08 -16.49
C ARG A 4 27.21 -4.71 -16.61
N ARG A 5 28.52 -4.67 -16.93
CA ARG A 5 29.24 -3.41 -17.16
C ARG A 5 28.90 -2.78 -18.51
N CYS A 6 28.76 -3.59 -19.57
CA CYS A 6 28.35 -3.08 -20.89
C CYS A 6 26.94 -2.47 -20.89
N TYR A 7 25.99 -3.05 -20.15
CA TYR A 7 24.63 -2.52 -20.06
C TYR A 7 24.57 -1.20 -19.30
N ALA A 8 25.28 -1.08 -18.17
CA ALA A 8 25.35 0.15 -17.40
C ALA A 8 25.99 1.31 -18.20
N GLN A 9 27.04 1.00 -18.98
CA GLN A 9 27.73 2.01 -19.77
C GLN A 9 26.88 2.50 -20.96
N SER A 10 26.10 1.62 -21.58
CA SER A 10 25.15 2.01 -22.65
C SER A 10 24.02 2.92 -22.14
N GLN A 11 23.49 2.65 -20.95
CA GLN A 11 22.42 3.47 -20.34
C GLN A 11 22.92 4.86 -19.91
N ILE A 12 24.14 4.97 -19.39
CA ILE A 12 24.76 6.26 -19.04
C ILE A 12 24.96 7.10 -20.30
N THR A 13 25.43 6.51 -21.41
CA THR A 13 25.62 7.24 -22.67
C THR A 13 24.28 7.73 -23.26
N ARG A 14 23.21 6.93 -23.18
CA ARG A 14 21.86 7.34 -23.60
C ARG A 14 21.28 8.49 -22.77
N LEU A 15 21.45 8.45 -21.44
CA LEU A 15 20.96 9.50 -20.54
C LEU A 15 21.70 10.83 -20.69
N VAL A 16 23.03 10.78 -20.85
CA VAL A 16 23.84 11.98 -21.12
C VAL A 16 23.45 12.57 -22.47
N PHE A 17 23.22 11.74 -23.49
CA PHE A 17 22.81 12.20 -24.81
C PHE A 17 21.41 12.83 -24.84
N LEU A 18 20.41 12.22 -24.16
CA LEU A 18 19.07 12.80 -24.05
C LEU A 18 19.07 14.15 -23.33
N ARG A 19 19.90 14.31 -22.29
CA ARG A 19 20.06 15.57 -21.57
C ARG A 19 20.71 16.65 -22.44
N VAL A 20 21.66 16.27 -23.28
CA VAL A 20 22.36 17.15 -24.20
C VAL A 20 21.49 17.57 -25.39
N VAL A 21 20.70 16.65 -25.96
CA VAL A 21 19.72 16.94 -27.02
C VAL A 21 18.60 17.83 -26.49
N TYR A 22 18.12 17.58 -25.27
CA TYR A 22 17.13 18.44 -24.61
C TYR A 22 17.66 19.87 -24.41
N MET A 23 18.91 20.02 -23.98
CA MET A 23 19.55 21.34 -23.84
C MET A 23 19.76 22.06 -25.18
N ALA A 24 20.04 21.32 -26.25
CA ALA A 24 20.22 21.89 -27.59
C ALA A 24 18.91 22.36 -28.23
N PHE A 25 17.80 21.66 -27.99
CA PHE A 25 16.50 22.00 -28.59
C PHE A 25 15.69 23.04 -27.80
N TYR A 26 15.86 23.13 -26.48
CA TYR A 26 15.02 23.99 -25.63
C TYR A 26 15.66 25.31 -25.16
N GLY A 27 16.84 25.67 -25.69
CA GLY A 27 17.28 27.07 -25.77
C GLY A 27 17.20 27.90 -24.47
N HIS A 28 17.55 27.33 -23.31
CA HIS A 28 17.72 28.09 -22.07
C HIS A 28 19.17 27.94 -21.60
N PHE A 29 20.04 28.77 -22.16
CA PHE A 29 21.31 29.10 -21.51
C PHE A 29 21.03 30.12 -20.41
N PRO A 30 21.21 29.79 -19.11
CA PRO A 30 21.21 30.81 -18.08
C PRO A 30 22.45 31.70 -18.27
N THR A 31 22.24 32.94 -18.71
CA THR A 31 23.28 33.96 -18.95
C THR A 31 23.82 34.62 -17.68
N THR A 32 23.87 33.91 -16.55
CA THR A 32 24.48 34.42 -15.32
C THR A 32 25.51 33.42 -14.78
N GLY A 33 26.67 33.39 -15.45
CA GLY A 33 27.84 32.63 -15.01
C GLY A 33 28.51 33.30 -13.81
N GLY A 34 28.53 32.59 -12.68
CA GLY A 34 29.46 32.86 -11.57
C GLY A 34 30.85 32.30 -11.89
N PRO A 35 31.92 32.82 -11.26
CA PRO A 35 33.30 32.65 -11.71
C PRO A 35 33.95 31.28 -11.42
N ASN A 36 33.20 30.17 -11.35
CA ASN A 36 33.78 28.87 -10.96
C ASN A 36 33.17 27.62 -11.62
N ASP A 37 32.56 27.74 -12.81
CA ASP A 37 32.06 26.56 -13.54
C ASP A 37 33.13 25.98 -14.48
N ASN A 38 33.80 24.92 -14.02
CA ASN A 38 34.73 24.11 -14.81
C ASN A 38 33.98 23.07 -15.67
N THR A 39 33.06 23.53 -16.52
CA THR A 39 32.42 22.65 -17.51
C THR A 39 33.24 22.66 -18.81
N PRO A 40 33.74 21.51 -19.29
CA PRO A 40 34.51 21.47 -20.54
C PRO A 40 33.60 21.79 -21.72
N HIS A 41 33.85 22.93 -22.37
CA HIS A 41 33.19 23.29 -23.62
C HIS A 41 33.75 22.41 -24.75
N LEU A 42 32.88 21.59 -25.33
CA LEU A 42 33.20 20.84 -26.55
C LEU A 42 33.29 21.82 -27.73
N THR A 43 34.35 21.71 -28.53
CA THR A 43 34.51 22.52 -29.74
C THR A 43 33.52 22.06 -30.83
N PRO A 44 33.18 22.94 -31.81
CA PRO A 44 32.32 22.56 -32.93
C PRO A 44 32.81 21.32 -33.71
N GLU A 45 34.12 21.11 -33.78
CA GLU A 45 34.71 19.90 -34.40
C GLU A 45 34.44 18.63 -33.60
N GLN A 46 34.48 18.71 -32.26
CA GLN A 46 34.14 17.57 -31.39
C GLN A 46 32.66 17.21 -31.50
N TRP A 47 31.80 18.21 -31.71
CA TRP A 47 30.39 18.01 -32.02
C TRP A 47 30.17 17.33 -33.38
N ALA A 48 30.87 17.77 -34.42
CA ALA A 48 30.79 17.16 -35.74
C ALA A 48 31.24 15.68 -35.72
N HIS A 49 32.32 15.38 -34.99
CA HIS A 49 32.82 14.01 -34.83
C HIS A 49 31.83 13.11 -34.06
N ALA A 50 31.19 13.63 -33.00
CA ALA A 50 30.18 12.90 -32.25
C ALA A 50 28.94 12.57 -33.10
N LEU A 51 28.50 13.50 -33.95
CA LEU A 51 27.39 13.28 -34.88
C LEU A 51 27.76 12.27 -35.99
N GLN A 52 29.00 12.28 -36.48
CA GLN A 52 29.46 11.32 -37.48
C GLN A 52 29.49 9.88 -36.94
N LEU A 53 29.96 9.69 -35.69
CA LEU A 53 29.93 8.38 -35.03
C LEU A 53 28.49 7.89 -34.78
N PHE A 54 27.57 8.80 -34.47
CA PHE A 54 26.16 8.48 -34.32
C PHE A 54 25.54 7.96 -35.63
N HIS A 55 25.82 8.63 -36.76
CA HIS A 55 25.34 8.18 -38.07
C HIS A 55 25.91 6.82 -38.49
N GLN A 56 27.17 6.52 -38.17
CA GLN A 56 27.76 5.19 -38.43
C GLN A 56 27.13 4.08 -37.57
N SER A 57 26.54 4.41 -36.41
CA SER A 57 25.90 3.43 -35.53
C SER A 57 24.48 3.02 -35.97
N GLN A 58 23.88 3.68 -36.96
CA GLN A 58 22.51 3.41 -37.43
C GLN A 58 22.42 2.50 -38.66
N SER A 59 23.54 2.01 -39.21
CA SER A 59 23.49 1.04 -40.31
C SER A 59 23.12 -0.35 -39.79
N VAL A 60 21.82 -0.63 -39.70
CA VAL A 60 21.27 -1.96 -39.48
C VAL A 60 21.44 -2.77 -40.78
N PRO A 61 22.04 -3.98 -40.75
CA PRO A 61 22.13 -4.81 -41.95
C PRO A 61 20.74 -5.25 -42.43
N PRO A 62 20.51 -5.35 -43.74
CA PRO A 62 19.21 -5.73 -44.29
C PRO A 62 18.86 -7.17 -43.89
N THR A 63 17.71 -7.32 -43.23
CA THR A 63 17.12 -8.60 -42.84
C THR A 63 16.78 -9.41 -44.11
N PRO A 64 17.20 -10.69 -44.22
CA PRO A 64 16.85 -11.52 -45.35
C PRO A 64 15.33 -11.80 -45.37
N GLN A 65 14.68 -11.48 -46.49
CA GLN A 65 13.27 -11.78 -46.71
C GLN A 65 13.07 -13.28 -46.90
N LEU A 66 12.39 -13.91 -45.94
CA LEU A 66 11.88 -15.27 -46.06
C LEU A 66 10.42 -15.18 -46.52
N SER A 67 10.19 -15.36 -47.81
CA SER A 67 8.86 -15.46 -48.41
C SER A 67 8.34 -16.89 -48.29
N THR A 68 7.42 -17.13 -47.36
CA THR A 68 6.56 -18.32 -47.30
C THR A 68 5.13 -17.94 -47.66
N PRO A 69 4.46 -18.68 -48.57
CA PRO A 69 3.08 -18.40 -48.96
C PRO A 69 2.09 -18.85 -47.87
N LEU A 70 1.14 -17.96 -47.55
CA LEU A 70 -0.01 -18.22 -46.68
C LEU A 70 -0.98 -19.23 -47.30
N PRO A 71 -1.55 -20.18 -46.54
CA PRO A 71 -2.65 -21.01 -47.01
C PRO A 71 -3.98 -20.23 -46.94
N ALA A 72 -4.83 -20.53 -47.92
CA ALA A 72 -6.12 -19.91 -48.15
C ALA A 72 -7.10 -20.03 -46.97
N SER A 73 -7.91 -18.99 -46.84
CA SER A 73 -9.01 -18.83 -45.88
C SER A 73 -9.95 -20.05 -45.90
N ARG A 74 -10.14 -20.68 -44.74
CA ARG A 74 -11.22 -21.64 -44.51
C ARG A 74 -12.48 -20.88 -44.08
N LEU A 75 -13.56 -21.09 -44.82
CA LEU A 75 -14.91 -20.67 -44.47
C LEU A 75 -15.37 -21.32 -43.16
N PRO A 76 -16.29 -20.68 -42.40
CA PRO A 76 -16.85 -21.27 -41.19
C PRO A 76 -17.69 -22.49 -41.56
N LEU A 77 -17.34 -23.66 -41.02
CA LEU A 77 -18.19 -24.84 -41.07
C LEU A 77 -19.35 -24.63 -40.08
N PRO A 78 -20.60 -25.02 -40.45
CA PRO A 78 -21.74 -24.98 -39.54
C PRO A 78 -21.51 -25.91 -38.34
N ASP A 79 -21.94 -25.47 -37.16
CA ASP A 79 -21.81 -26.23 -35.92
C ASP A 79 -22.40 -27.64 -36.08
N PRO A 80 -21.68 -28.70 -35.65
CA PRO A 80 -22.18 -30.05 -35.73
C PRO A 80 -23.44 -30.18 -34.88
N VAL A 81 -24.53 -30.62 -35.49
CA VAL A 81 -25.74 -31.04 -34.81
C VAL A 81 -25.37 -32.19 -33.86
N ILE A 82 -25.23 -31.88 -32.58
CA ILE A 82 -24.92 -32.86 -31.53
C ILE A 82 -26.16 -33.74 -31.36
N ASP A 83 -26.04 -35.00 -31.79
CA ASP A 83 -27.04 -36.03 -31.57
C ASP A 83 -27.23 -36.24 -30.05
N PRO A 84 -28.42 -35.98 -29.49
CA PRO A 84 -28.69 -36.15 -28.06
C PRO A 84 -28.52 -37.60 -27.58
N ALA A 85 -28.43 -38.59 -28.47
CA ALA A 85 -28.17 -39.98 -28.12
C ALA A 85 -26.70 -40.28 -27.77
N LEU A 86 -25.77 -39.37 -28.03
CA LEU A 86 -24.34 -39.52 -27.74
C LEU A 86 -23.87 -38.71 -26.51
N GLN A 87 -24.78 -38.15 -25.72
CA GLN A 87 -24.39 -37.58 -24.44
C GLN A 87 -23.86 -38.70 -23.52
N PRO A 88 -22.63 -38.58 -23.01
CA PRO A 88 -22.11 -39.56 -22.06
C PRO A 88 -23.09 -39.64 -20.89
N PRO A 89 -23.41 -40.84 -20.39
CA PRO A 89 -24.32 -41.00 -19.26
C PRO A 89 -23.86 -40.08 -18.14
N ARG A 90 -24.73 -39.16 -17.71
CA ARG A 90 -24.45 -38.24 -16.61
C ARG A 90 -23.82 -39.02 -15.48
N ASP A 91 -22.61 -38.62 -15.07
CA ASP A 91 -21.86 -39.28 -14.02
C ASP A 91 -22.70 -39.27 -12.73
N ILE A 92 -23.39 -40.39 -12.48
CA ILE A 92 -24.20 -40.62 -11.27
C ILE A 92 -23.35 -40.36 -10.01
N ALA A 93 -22.03 -40.55 -10.12
CA ALA A 93 -21.05 -40.26 -9.08
C ALA A 93 -20.97 -38.76 -8.72
N PHE A 94 -21.15 -37.85 -9.68
CA PHE A 94 -21.13 -36.41 -9.42
C PHE A 94 -22.39 -35.96 -8.69
N ASP A 95 -23.55 -36.41 -9.13
CA ASP A 95 -24.83 -36.07 -8.48
C ASP A 95 -24.88 -36.62 -7.04
N THR A 96 -24.37 -37.84 -6.82
CA THR A 96 -24.27 -38.42 -5.46
C THR A 96 -23.35 -37.62 -4.55
N ARG A 97 -22.24 -37.08 -5.08
CA ARG A 97 -21.30 -36.25 -4.31
C ARG A 97 -21.89 -34.88 -3.98
N LEU A 98 -22.68 -34.32 -4.88
CA LEU A 98 -23.34 -33.04 -4.70
C LEU A 98 -24.43 -33.14 -3.61
N GLU A 99 -25.25 -34.19 -3.65
CA GLU A 99 -26.24 -34.48 -2.60
C GLU A 99 -25.59 -34.73 -1.23
N ALA A 100 -24.44 -35.41 -1.17
CA ALA A 100 -23.72 -35.64 0.08
C ALA A 100 -23.21 -34.32 0.71
N LEU A 101 -22.70 -33.40 -0.12
CA LEU A 101 -22.24 -32.08 0.33
C LEU A 101 -23.39 -31.19 0.79
N GLU A 102 -24.54 -31.23 0.10
CA GLU A 102 -25.74 -30.50 0.53
C GLU A 102 -26.24 -31.01 1.89
N ARG A 103 -26.19 -32.32 2.12
CA ARG A 103 -26.54 -32.94 3.41
C ARG A 103 -25.60 -32.50 4.54
N GLU A 104 -24.29 -32.44 4.28
CA GLU A 104 -23.29 -31.99 5.27
C GLU A 104 -23.48 -30.51 5.64
N VAL A 105 -23.80 -29.66 4.66
CA VAL A 105 -24.09 -28.24 4.90
C VAL A 105 -25.35 -28.07 5.74
N GLU A 106 -26.39 -28.87 5.50
CA GLU A 106 -27.63 -28.81 6.26
C GLU A 106 -27.43 -29.32 7.70
N ASP A 107 -26.65 -30.40 7.91
CA ASP A 107 -26.24 -30.87 9.22
C ASP A 107 -25.42 -29.83 10.01
N LEU A 108 -24.55 -29.08 9.33
CA LEU A 108 -23.81 -27.99 9.97
C LEU A 108 -24.72 -26.81 10.35
N LYS A 109 -25.76 -26.52 9.56
CA LYS A 109 -26.76 -25.49 9.91
C LYS A 109 -27.64 -25.93 11.08
N THR A 110 -28.09 -27.19 11.12
CA THR A 110 -28.91 -27.69 12.24
C THR A 110 -28.10 -27.78 13.53
N LYS A 111 -26.85 -28.24 13.47
CA LYS A 111 -25.92 -28.25 14.62
C LYS A 111 -25.57 -26.85 15.14
N LYS A 112 -25.58 -25.84 14.26
CA LYS A 112 -25.42 -24.43 14.65
C LYS A 112 -26.68 -23.87 15.34
N ARG A 113 -27.86 -24.41 15.05
CA ARG A 113 -29.14 -23.98 15.68
C ARG A 113 -29.42 -24.69 17.00
N THR A 114 -29.06 -25.98 17.15
CA THR A 114 -29.32 -26.75 18.38
C THR A 114 -28.37 -26.42 19.55
N ASN A 115 -27.29 -25.68 19.31
CA ASN A 115 -26.47 -25.08 20.37
C ASN A 115 -27.10 -23.82 21.00
N SER A 116 -28.32 -23.43 20.61
CA SER A 116 -29.00 -22.22 21.09
C SER A 116 -30.12 -22.47 22.11
N ASP A 117 -30.48 -23.72 22.43
CA ASP A 117 -31.65 -24.05 23.28
C ASP A 117 -31.37 -25.18 24.28
N SER A 118 -30.20 -25.18 24.91
CA SER A 118 -30.00 -26.00 26.12
C SER A 118 -30.52 -25.24 27.34
N ASP A 119 -31.75 -25.57 27.71
CA ASP A 119 -32.43 -25.24 28.97
C ASP A 119 -31.79 -26.00 30.15
N ALA A 120 -30.46 -25.95 30.25
CA ALA A 120 -29.72 -26.43 31.39
C ALA A 120 -29.90 -25.43 32.54
N PRO A 121 -30.15 -25.88 33.79
CA PRO A 121 -30.33 -24.98 34.92
C PRO A 121 -29.12 -24.07 34.99
N LEU A 122 -29.38 -22.77 34.85
CA LEU A 122 -28.40 -21.68 34.85
C LEU A 122 -27.42 -21.90 35.99
N SER A 123 -26.30 -22.55 35.67
CA SER A 123 -25.04 -22.43 36.38
C SER A 123 -24.85 -20.93 36.49
N LYS A 124 -25.10 -20.41 37.71
CA LYS A 124 -24.85 -19.04 38.08
C LYS A 124 -23.34 -18.86 37.89
N CYS A 125 -22.96 -18.55 36.66
CA CYS A 125 -21.62 -18.15 36.30
C CYS A 125 -21.43 -16.87 37.08
N ALA A 126 -20.89 -17.04 38.28
CA ALA A 126 -20.71 -15.98 39.24
C ALA A 126 -20.00 -14.89 38.48
N LYS A 127 -20.69 -13.78 38.24
CA LYS A 127 -20.10 -12.58 37.66
C LYS A 127 -18.93 -12.27 38.57
N LYS A 128 -17.73 -12.72 38.18
CA LYS A 128 -16.49 -12.42 38.88
C LYS A 128 -16.52 -10.91 38.93
N ARG A 129 -16.78 -10.36 40.11
CA ARG A 129 -16.73 -8.91 40.34
C ARG A 129 -15.31 -8.55 40.00
N THR A 130 -15.11 -8.09 38.78
CA THR A 130 -13.82 -7.62 38.29
C THR A 130 -13.49 -6.48 39.23
N LYS A 131 -12.52 -6.73 40.12
CA LYS A 131 -12.02 -5.69 41.02
C LYS A 131 -11.76 -4.46 40.13
N PRO A 132 -12.25 -3.27 40.49
CA PRO A 132 -12.06 -2.07 39.68
C PRO A 132 -10.57 -2.00 39.36
N SER A 133 -10.23 -2.14 38.07
CA SER A 133 -8.84 -2.24 37.67
C SER A 133 -8.19 -0.91 38.04
N VAL A 134 -7.16 -0.96 38.88
CA VAL A 134 -6.36 0.20 39.30
C VAL A 134 -5.70 0.93 38.11
N TYR A 135 -5.79 0.35 36.91
CA TYR A 135 -5.33 0.90 35.64
C TYR A 135 -6.47 1.63 34.94
N ILE A 136 -6.46 2.96 34.98
CA ILE A 136 -7.53 3.78 34.40
C ILE A 136 -7.46 3.74 32.87
N LEU A 137 -6.26 3.56 32.29
CA LEU A 137 -6.06 3.71 30.85
C LEU A 137 -5.86 2.39 30.09
N ARG A 138 -5.96 1.23 30.75
CA ARG A 138 -5.66 -0.08 30.12
C ARG A 138 -6.68 -0.50 29.07
N ASN A 139 -7.98 -0.42 29.38
CA ASN A 139 -9.04 -0.93 28.51
C ASN A 139 -9.59 0.16 27.58
N ALA A 140 -9.15 0.14 26.31
CA ALA A 140 -9.49 1.17 25.33
C ALA A 140 -10.99 1.32 25.06
N SER A 141 -11.78 0.26 25.27
CA SER A 141 -13.21 0.22 24.95
C SER A 141 -14.06 1.13 25.84
N ASN A 142 -13.60 1.43 27.07
CA ASN A 142 -14.38 2.12 28.09
C ASN A 142 -13.80 3.48 28.46
N LEU A 143 -12.87 4.00 27.66
CA LEU A 143 -12.24 5.30 27.90
C LEU A 143 -13.12 6.42 27.36
N SER A 144 -13.23 7.50 28.13
CA SER A 144 -13.72 8.78 27.62
C SER A 144 -12.84 9.30 26.49
N LEU A 145 -13.37 10.23 25.68
CA LEU A 145 -12.61 10.85 24.60
C LEU A 145 -11.30 11.50 25.10
N SER A 146 -11.37 12.23 26.22
CA SER A 146 -10.20 12.85 26.86
C SER A 146 -9.14 11.82 27.28
N GLN A 147 -9.57 10.69 27.85
CA GLN A 147 -8.68 9.59 28.22
C GLN A 147 -8.05 8.91 27.00
N ILE A 148 -8.78 8.78 25.88
CA ILE A 148 -8.22 8.25 24.63
C ILE A 148 -7.12 9.17 24.10
N VAL A 149 -7.34 10.49 24.13
CA VAL A 149 -6.36 11.48 23.70
C VAL A 149 -5.10 11.41 24.58
N VAL A 150 -5.26 11.44 25.90
CA VAL A 150 -4.14 11.34 26.87
C VAL A 150 -3.39 10.02 26.73
N ARG A 151 -4.10 8.89 26.59
CA ARG A 151 -3.48 7.59 26.34
C ARG A 151 -2.62 7.60 25.08
N LYS A 152 -3.12 8.16 23.97
CA LYS A 152 -2.35 8.26 22.72
C LYS A 152 -1.10 9.11 22.89
N GLN A 153 -1.21 10.25 23.57
CA GLN A 153 -0.11 11.14 23.89
C GLN A 153 0.97 10.46 24.74
N LEU A 154 0.58 9.78 25.82
CA LEU A 154 1.50 9.03 26.68
C LEU A 154 2.15 7.85 25.94
N MET A 155 1.41 7.11 25.11
CA MET A 155 1.98 6.04 24.29
C MET A 155 3.00 6.58 23.27
N LYS A 156 2.74 7.73 22.61
CA LYS A 156 3.69 8.39 21.72
C LYS A 156 4.98 8.74 22.49
N LYS A 157 4.87 9.31 23.70
CA LYS A 157 6.02 9.64 24.54
C LYS A 157 6.81 8.42 25.01
N ILE A 158 6.15 7.36 25.45
CA ILE A 158 6.79 6.08 25.80
C ILE A 158 7.55 5.48 24.61
N LYS A 159 7.02 5.62 23.39
CA LYS A 159 7.67 5.15 22.16
C LYS A 159 8.96 5.94 21.90
N VAL A 160 8.90 7.28 21.97
CA VAL A 160 10.06 8.19 21.82
C VAL A 160 11.13 7.90 22.87
N GLU A 161 10.75 7.83 24.14
CA GLU A 161 11.68 7.54 25.24
C GLU A 161 12.28 6.13 25.17
N GLY A 162 11.49 5.15 24.74
CA GLY A 162 11.98 3.81 24.45
C GLY A 162 13.04 3.80 23.36
N THR A 163 12.81 4.52 22.27
CA THR A 163 13.79 4.65 21.17
C THR A 163 15.04 5.37 21.64
N ARG A 164 14.90 6.48 22.39
CA ARG A 164 16.03 7.22 22.96
C ARG A 164 16.91 6.35 23.87
N LEU A 165 16.30 5.62 24.80
CA LEU A 165 17.02 4.80 25.78
C LEU A 165 17.72 3.59 25.14
N THR A 166 17.06 2.95 24.18
CA THR A 166 17.56 1.71 23.57
C THR A 166 18.45 1.94 22.37
N GLY A 167 18.48 3.16 21.83
CA GLY A 167 19.15 3.48 20.57
C GLY A 167 18.49 2.82 19.35
N ARG A 168 17.40 2.08 19.54
CA ARG A 168 16.66 1.45 18.44
C ARG A 168 15.85 2.51 17.73
N ARG A 169 16.33 2.92 16.55
CA ARG A 169 15.53 3.70 15.61
C ARG A 169 14.27 2.90 15.30
N ASN A 170 13.11 3.53 15.51
CA ASN A 170 11.87 2.95 15.04
C ASN A 170 11.81 3.24 13.55
N ASP A 171 11.82 2.21 12.72
CA ASP A 171 11.57 2.30 11.26
C ASP A 171 10.13 2.79 10.94
N SER A 172 9.37 3.18 11.96
CA SER A 172 8.02 3.75 11.86
C SER A 172 7.89 5.14 12.49
N ASP A 173 8.97 5.70 13.05
CA ASP A 173 9.01 7.03 13.68
C ASP A 173 10.04 7.97 13.03
N SER A 174 10.50 7.71 11.78
CA SER A 174 11.26 8.70 10.96
C SER A 174 10.47 10.00 10.70
N ASP A 175 9.28 10.12 11.27
CA ASP A 175 8.28 11.12 10.99
C ASP A 175 8.40 12.44 11.77
N SER A 176 9.47 12.65 12.53
CA SER A 176 9.77 13.94 13.14
C SER A 176 11.07 14.52 12.56
N ASP A 177 10.94 15.31 11.49
CA ASP A 177 11.93 16.30 11.04
C ASP A 177 12.10 17.44 12.08
N ASP A 178 12.03 17.14 13.38
CA ASP A 178 12.67 18.05 14.33
C ASP A 178 14.16 17.79 14.13
N ASP A 179 14.76 18.59 13.26
CA ASP A 179 16.21 18.68 12.96
C ASP A 179 17.03 19.00 14.23
N SER A 180 16.40 18.97 15.40
CA SER A 180 16.98 18.46 16.64
C SER A 180 17.51 17.03 16.46
N ASN A 181 18.56 16.87 15.64
CA ASN A 181 19.63 15.95 16.02
C ASN A 181 19.82 16.14 17.52
N PRO A 182 19.49 15.15 18.38
CA PRO A 182 19.62 15.33 19.81
C PRO A 182 21.06 15.79 20.02
N PRO A 183 21.30 16.95 20.67
CA PRO A 183 22.63 17.53 20.74
C PRO A 183 23.62 16.46 21.16
N GLN A 184 24.47 16.04 20.22
CA GLN A 184 25.42 14.92 20.37
C GLN A 184 26.54 15.24 21.37
N SER A 185 26.38 16.28 22.18
CA SER A 185 27.41 16.91 23.01
C SER A 185 27.43 16.41 24.46
N GLY A 186 26.70 15.33 24.77
CA GLY A 186 26.76 14.66 26.08
C GLY A 186 27.50 13.33 26.01
N PRO A 187 28.25 12.92 27.06
CA PRO A 187 28.81 11.58 27.14
C PRO A 187 27.68 10.56 26.94
N SER A 188 27.78 9.77 25.87
CA SER A 188 26.83 8.72 25.49
C SER A 188 26.56 7.83 26.70
N LEU A 189 25.44 8.06 27.39
CA LEU A 189 24.96 7.12 28.41
C LEU A 189 24.84 5.74 27.75
N PRO A 190 25.31 4.67 28.41
CA PRO A 190 25.23 3.34 27.84
C PRO A 190 23.76 3.01 27.52
N HIS A 191 23.48 2.76 26.25
CA HIS A 191 22.14 2.40 25.79
C HIS A 191 21.68 1.12 26.48
N LEU A 192 20.45 1.13 26.97
CA LEU A 192 19.84 -0.05 27.58
C LEU A 192 19.22 -0.91 26.48
N CYS A 193 19.71 -2.13 26.26
CA CYS A 193 19.18 -3.00 25.23
C CYS A 193 18.10 -3.95 25.78
N TYR A 194 17.04 -4.17 25.00
CA TYR A 194 16.10 -5.25 25.24
C TYR A 194 16.72 -6.61 24.91
N ASP A 195 16.39 -7.61 25.71
CA ASP A 195 16.58 -9.02 25.37
C ASP A 195 15.28 -9.54 24.73
N PHE A 196 15.21 -9.53 23.41
CA PHE A 196 14.04 -10.01 22.66
C PHE A 196 13.90 -11.53 22.68
N SER A 197 14.95 -12.28 23.03
CA SER A 197 14.87 -13.73 23.21
C SER A 197 14.06 -14.05 24.48
N ALA A 198 14.31 -13.30 25.57
CA ALA A 198 13.62 -13.48 26.85
C ALA A 198 12.21 -12.85 26.90
N ASN A 199 11.40 -13.25 27.90
CA ASN A 199 10.05 -12.72 28.09
C ASN A 199 10.07 -11.27 28.63
N VAL A 200 8.91 -10.59 28.63
CA VAL A 200 8.74 -9.23 29.13
C VAL A 200 9.12 -9.09 30.61
N ASP A 201 8.91 -10.14 31.41
CA ASP A 201 9.21 -10.14 32.85
C ASP A 201 10.69 -10.43 33.18
N HIS A 202 11.52 -10.67 32.16
CA HIS A 202 12.95 -10.89 32.36
C HIS A 202 13.59 -9.66 33.02
N PRO A 203 14.47 -9.79 34.02
CA PRO A 203 15.00 -8.67 34.79
C PRO A 203 15.64 -7.58 33.92
N THR A 204 16.32 -7.94 32.83
CA THR A 204 16.86 -6.97 31.87
C THR A 204 15.74 -6.15 31.22
N ASN A 205 14.71 -6.80 30.70
CA ASN A 205 13.59 -6.13 30.02
C ASN A 205 12.77 -5.27 30.99
N THR A 206 12.49 -5.80 32.19
CA THR A 206 11.80 -5.08 33.26
C THR A 206 12.55 -3.80 33.63
N LYS A 207 13.88 -3.84 33.77
CA LYS A 207 14.69 -2.63 34.03
C LYS A 207 14.52 -1.57 32.94
N VAL A 208 14.54 -1.96 31.67
CA VAL A 208 14.35 -1.01 30.55
C VAL A 208 12.93 -0.43 30.57
N ILE A 209 11.91 -1.27 30.76
CA ILE A 209 10.49 -0.89 30.80
C ILE A 209 10.22 0.08 31.96
N ASP A 210 10.69 -0.25 33.16
CA ASP A 210 10.55 0.60 34.34
C ASP A 210 11.29 1.93 34.13
N ARG A 211 12.49 1.90 33.55
CA ARG A 211 13.25 3.13 33.28
C ARG A 211 12.53 4.05 32.29
N ILE A 212 11.95 3.51 31.22
CA ILE A 212 11.14 4.28 30.27
C ILE A 212 9.93 4.91 30.98
N ALA A 213 9.23 4.13 31.80
CA ALA A 213 8.08 4.61 32.56
C ALA A 213 8.47 5.71 33.56
N ASP A 214 9.62 5.58 34.24
CA ASP A 214 10.14 6.56 35.20
C ASP A 214 10.51 7.89 34.54
N LEU A 215 11.11 7.85 33.34
CA LEU A 215 11.46 9.07 32.60
C LEU A 215 10.20 9.85 32.21
N VAL A 216 9.22 9.17 31.62
CA VAL A 216 7.95 9.81 31.25
C VAL A 216 7.20 10.29 32.49
N TRP A 217 7.19 9.51 33.59
CA TRP A 217 6.55 9.92 34.84
C TRP A 217 7.19 11.17 35.45
N SER A 218 8.52 11.24 35.45
CA SER A 218 9.26 12.39 35.98
C SER A 218 9.06 13.63 35.12
N GLU A 219 9.13 13.49 33.79
CA GLU A 219 8.86 14.58 32.84
C GLU A 219 7.45 15.17 33.00
N GLN A 220 6.45 14.34 33.33
CA GLN A 220 5.08 14.79 33.55
C GLN A 220 4.85 15.40 34.94
N ARG A 221 5.69 15.07 35.93
CA ARG A 221 5.57 15.63 37.29
C ARG A 221 6.27 16.96 37.48
N ASP A 222 7.35 17.20 36.75
CA ASP A 222 8.14 18.42 36.88
C ASP A 222 7.69 19.46 35.84
N PRO A 223 6.88 20.47 36.21
CA PRO A 223 6.33 21.42 35.24
C PRO A 223 7.42 22.25 34.56
N LYS A 224 8.57 22.39 35.22
CA LYS A 224 9.73 23.14 34.73
C LYS A 224 10.59 22.33 33.74
N SER A 225 10.56 21.00 33.81
CA SER A 225 11.35 20.12 32.94
C SER A 225 10.52 19.55 31.79
N SER A 226 9.20 19.72 31.84
CA SER A 226 8.31 19.12 30.86
C SER A 226 8.43 19.82 29.51
N THR A 227 9.00 19.15 28.53
CA THR A 227 8.92 19.59 27.13
C THR A 227 7.51 19.37 26.54
N PHE A 228 6.63 18.71 27.30
CA PHE A 228 5.37 18.20 26.80
C PHE A 228 4.23 18.28 27.81
N SER A 229 3.24 19.11 27.51
CA SER A 229 1.98 19.17 28.24
C SER A 229 0.94 18.23 27.62
N LEU A 230 0.25 17.46 28.46
CA LEU A 230 -0.94 16.72 28.05
C LEU A 230 -2.08 17.66 27.67
N ALA A 231 -2.91 17.25 26.70
CA ALA A 231 -4.07 18.04 26.26
C ALA A 231 -5.16 18.14 27.34
N HIS A 232 -5.25 17.13 28.22
CA HIS A 232 -6.26 17.02 29.28
C HIS A 232 -5.56 16.72 30.61
N ALA A 233 -5.23 17.78 31.35
CA ALA A 233 -4.53 17.68 32.64
C ALA A 233 -5.41 17.10 33.77
N ASP A 234 -6.73 17.08 33.58
CA ASP A 234 -7.72 16.49 34.48
C ASP A 234 -7.71 14.95 34.47
N VAL A 235 -7.13 14.34 33.44
CA VAL A 235 -7.05 12.88 33.32
C VAL A 235 -5.97 12.33 34.26
N VAL A 236 -6.40 11.73 35.35
CA VAL A 236 -5.50 11.04 36.30
C VAL A 236 -4.99 9.73 35.69
N PHE A 237 -3.68 9.55 35.69
CA PHE A 237 -3.00 8.30 35.32
C PHE A 237 -1.95 7.93 36.35
N SER A 238 -1.56 6.66 36.37
CA SER A 238 -0.56 6.14 37.31
C SER A 238 0.73 5.73 36.60
N ARG A 239 1.84 5.66 37.35
CA ARG A 239 3.10 5.04 36.86
C ARG A 239 2.86 3.62 36.32
N LYS A 240 1.93 2.88 36.91
CA LYS A 240 1.60 1.52 36.47
C LYS A 240 0.98 1.49 35.07
N ASP A 241 0.21 2.51 34.68
CA ASP A 241 -0.30 2.64 33.31
C ASP A 241 0.85 2.83 32.31
N LEU A 242 1.86 3.64 32.66
CA LEU A 242 3.05 3.87 31.84
C LEU A 242 3.90 2.60 31.65
N VAL A 243 4.07 1.80 32.72
CA VAL A 243 4.74 0.50 32.64
C VAL A 243 4.01 -0.44 31.67
N GLU A 244 2.68 -0.50 31.73
CA GLU A 244 1.89 -1.33 30.80
C GLU A 244 1.95 -0.81 29.36
N PHE A 245 2.05 0.50 29.15
CA PHE A 245 2.31 1.08 27.82
C PHE A 245 3.70 0.70 27.30
N ALA A 246 4.72 0.75 28.15
CA ALA A 246 6.08 0.33 27.80
C ALA A 246 6.16 -1.17 27.49
N LYS A 247 5.44 -2.02 28.23
CA LYS A 247 5.28 -3.46 27.90
C LYS A 247 4.60 -3.66 26.54
N THR A 248 3.55 -2.89 26.26
CA THR A 248 2.85 -2.96 24.96
C THR A 248 3.81 -2.61 23.82
N ASN A 249 4.64 -1.57 24.00
CA ASN A 249 5.68 -1.20 23.04
C ASN A 249 6.72 -2.32 22.85
N PHE A 250 7.23 -2.90 23.96
CA PHE A 250 8.14 -4.05 23.92
C PHE A 250 7.55 -5.24 23.15
N HIS A 251 6.29 -5.61 23.36
CA HIS A 251 5.66 -6.71 22.64
C HIS A 251 5.58 -6.45 21.13
N SER A 252 5.30 -5.20 20.73
CA SER A 252 5.33 -4.80 19.33
C SER A 252 6.74 -4.94 18.73
N TRP A 253 7.75 -4.42 19.43
CA TRP A 253 9.14 -4.49 19.01
C TRP A 253 9.70 -5.91 18.96
N LYS A 254 9.32 -6.76 19.91
CA LYS A 254 9.66 -8.18 19.93
C LYS A 254 9.01 -8.91 18.76
N LYS A 255 7.75 -8.60 18.44
CA LYS A 255 7.06 -9.17 17.28
C LYS A 255 7.75 -8.81 15.96
N ASN A 256 8.13 -7.55 15.80
CA ASN A 256 8.87 -7.10 14.61
C ASN A 256 10.23 -7.77 14.52
N TRP A 257 11.02 -7.71 15.61
CA TRP A 257 12.32 -8.39 15.69
C TRP A 257 12.22 -9.88 15.33
N LYS A 258 11.18 -10.58 15.80
CA LYS A 258 10.93 -11.97 15.41
C LYS A 258 10.67 -12.13 13.91
N ALA A 259 9.87 -11.25 13.31
CA ALA A 259 9.61 -11.29 11.87
C ALA A 259 10.87 -11.01 11.03
N ASP A 260 11.78 -10.17 11.55
CA ASP A 260 13.02 -9.82 10.87
C ASP A 260 14.07 -10.94 10.98
N ASN A 261 14.07 -11.70 12.09
CA ASN A 261 15.02 -12.79 12.34
C ASN A 261 14.50 -14.17 11.88
N ASP A 262 13.19 -14.33 11.66
CA ASP A 262 12.57 -15.56 11.19
C ASP A 262 11.91 -15.36 9.81
N PRO A 263 12.49 -15.93 8.74
CA PRO A 263 11.98 -15.74 7.38
C PRO A 263 10.59 -16.34 7.16
N GLU A 264 10.13 -17.30 7.97
CA GLU A 264 8.76 -17.80 7.89
C GLU A 264 7.76 -16.77 8.43
N LEU A 265 8.08 -16.16 9.58
CA LEU A 265 7.26 -15.09 10.15
C LEU A 265 7.27 -13.84 9.27
N GLY A 266 8.40 -13.49 8.67
CA GLY A 266 8.50 -12.44 7.66
C GLY A 266 7.57 -12.67 6.47
N ARG A 267 7.62 -13.87 5.86
CA ARG A 267 6.70 -14.24 4.76
C ARG A 267 5.23 -14.19 5.19
N LYS A 268 4.91 -14.65 6.40
CA LYS A 268 3.55 -14.60 6.95
C LYS A 268 3.05 -13.16 7.13
N ARG A 269 3.92 -12.25 7.58
CA ARG A 269 3.64 -10.82 7.69
C ARG A 269 3.37 -10.21 6.32
N ALA A 270 4.23 -10.42 5.34
CA ALA A 270 4.05 -9.93 3.97
C ALA A 270 2.74 -10.44 3.34
N LYS A 271 2.39 -11.72 3.56
CA LYS A 271 1.10 -12.28 3.12
C LYS A 271 -0.09 -11.62 3.80
N ALA A 272 0.01 -11.34 5.10
CA ALA A 272 -1.05 -10.66 5.85
C ALA A 272 -1.25 -9.22 5.37
N GLU A 273 -0.17 -8.49 5.09
CA GLU A 273 -0.20 -7.14 4.52
C GLU A 273 -0.82 -7.14 3.12
N SER A 274 -0.41 -8.08 2.25
CA SER A 274 -1.02 -8.29 0.92
C SER A 274 -2.52 -8.58 1.00
N LYS A 275 -2.94 -9.46 1.93
CA LYS A 275 -4.36 -9.72 2.19
C LYS A 275 -5.10 -8.48 2.68
N GLY A 276 -4.46 -7.66 3.51
CA GLY A 276 -5.00 -6.38 3.97
C GLY A 276 -5.26 -5.41 2.82
N ARG A 277 -4.30 -5.28 1.88
CA ARG A 277 -4.47 -4.49 0.64
C ARG A 277 -5.63 -5.01 -0.19
N GLN A 278 -5.72 -6.33 -0.41
CA GLN A 278 -6.83 -6.93 -1.16
C GLN A 278 -8.20 -6.66 -0.51
N GLU A 279 -8.31 -6.74 0.82
CA GLU A 279 -9.56 -6.45 1.54
C GLU A 279 -9.97 -4.97 1.41
N MET A 280 -9.00 -4.06 1.42
CA MET A 280 -9.25 -2.64 1.16
C MET A 280 -9.79 -2.41 -0.25
N ARG A 281 -9.19 -3.04 -1.27
CA ARG A 281 -9.69 -3.02 -2.65
C ARG A 281 -11.12 -3.55 -2.77
N ARG A 282 -11.43 -4.67 -2.11
CA ARG A 282 -12.81 -5.23 -2.07
C ARG A 282 -13.80 -4.24 -1.47
N LYS A 283 -13.42 -3.59 -0.38
CA LYS A 283 -14.27 -2.62 0.31
C LYS A 283 -14.51 -1.39 -0.56
N GLU A 284 -13.51 -0.92 -1.29
CA GLU A 284 -13.62 0.20 -2.22
C GLU A 284 -14.55 -0.16 -3.39
N ALA A 285 -14.36 -1.31 -4.03
CA ALA A 285 -15.23 -1.83 -5.07
C ALA A 285 -16.69 -1.92 -4.59
N THR A 286 -16.91 -2.52 -3.42
CA THR A 286 -18.22 -2.63 -2.78
C THR A 286 -18.84 -1.26 -2.48
N ASN A 287 -18.03 -0.25 -2.15
CA ASN A 287 -18.54 1.10 -1.91
C ASN A 287 -18.93 1.81 -3.22
N ARG A 288 -18.17 1.62 -4.30
CA ARG A 288 -18.50 2.14 -5.63
C ARG A 288 -19.76 1.48 -6.21
N LEU A 289 -19.93 0.18 -6.03
CA LEU A 289 -21.15 -0.53 -6.44
C LEU A 289 -22.44 0.09 -5.85
N LYS A 290 -22.39 0.69 -4.66
CA LYS A 290 -23.54 1.36 -4.02
C LYS A 290 -23.98 2.66 -4.70
N VAL A 291 -23.18 3.20 -5.63
CA VAL A 291 -23.46 4.44 -6.36
C VAL A 291 -23.60 4.22 -7.86
N VAL A 292 -23.33 3.03 -8.37
CA VAL A 292 -23.57 2.65 -9.77
C VAL A 292 -24.98 3.00 -10.27
N PRO A 293 -26.08 2.77 -9.52
CA PRO A 293 -27.41 3.15 -10.00
C PRO A 293 -27.59 4.66 -10.24
N ALA A 294 -26.88 5.50 -9.47
CA ALA A 294 -26.91 6.94 -9.67
C ALA A 294 -26.10 7.34 -10.92
N TYR A 295 -24.94 6.71 -11.11
CA TYR A 295 -24.12 6.91 -12.30
C TYR A 295 -24.87 6.48 -13.57
N LYS A 296 -25.46 5.27 -13.57
CA LYS A 296 -26.25 4.75 -14.70
C LYS A 296 -27.41 5.66 -15.08
N LYS A 297 -28.04 6.31 -14.10
CA LYS A 297 -29.10 7.29 -14.36
C LYS A 297 -28.59 8.53 -15.08
N GLU A 298 -27.38 8.97 -14.77
CA GLU A 298 -26.77 10.20 -15.30
C GLU A 298 -26.12 9.98 -16.67
N HIS A 299 -25.36 8.90 -16.83
CA HIS A 299 -24.56 8.61 -18.03
C HIS A 299 -25.19 7.57 -18.95
N GLN A 300 -26.31 6.95 -18.56
CA GLN A 300 -27.00 5.88 -19.31
C GLN A 300 -26.19 4.58 -19.53
N CYS A 301 -24.95 4.50 -19.04
CA CYS A 301 -24.11 3.31 -19.09
C CYS A 301 -23.88 2.68 -17.69
N ASP A 302 -23.61 1.37 -17.65
CA ASP A 302 -23.49 0.61 -16.39
C ASP A 302 -22.03 0.22 -16.08
N PRO A 303 -21.32 0.96 -15.21
CA PRO A 303 -19.92 0.67 -14.92
C PRO A 303 -19.72 -0.49 -13.92
N ALA A 304 -20.76 -1.24 -13.54
CA ALA A 304 -20.64 -2.31 -12.55
C ALA A 304 -19.59 -3.35 -12.94
N PHE A 305 -19.48 -3.66 -14.23
CA PHE A 305 -18.54 -4.65 -14.76
C PHE A 305 -17.09 -4.21 -14.62
N MET A 306 -16.77 -2.94 -14.33
CA MET A 306 -15.41 -2.43 -14.14
C MET A 306 -14.95 -2.45 -12.67
N LEU A 307 -15.83 -2.83 -11.75
CA LEU A 307 -15.61 -2.73 -10.30
C LEU A 307 -15.17 -4.05 -9.66
N GLU A 308 -14.37 -4.85 -10.36
CA GLU A 308 -13.73 -6.02 -9.75
C GLU A 308 -12.53 -5.64 -8.89
N THR A 309 -12.28 -6.45 -7.86
CA THR A 309 -11.23 -6.22 -6.85
C THR A 309 -9.83 -6.13 -7.47
N ASP A 310 -9.55 -6.91 -8.51
CA ASP A 310 -8.21 -7.02 -9.09
C ASP A 310 -7.85 -5.83 -9.98
N TRP A 311 -8.85 -5.04 -10.38
CA TRP A 311 -8.65 -3.80 -11.13
C TRP A 311 -8.85 -2.56 -10.26
N MET A 312 -8.91 -2.69 -8.94
CA MET A 312 -8.92 -1.53 -8.05
C MET A 312 -7.50 -1.01 -7.85
N SER A 313 -7.39 0.30 -7.64
CA SER A 313 -6.10 0.92 -7.30
C SER A 313 -5.65 0.51 -5.90
N ASP A 314 -4.35 0.48 -5.68
CA ASP A 314 -3.78 0.28 -4.36
C ASP A 314 -3.64 1.61 -3.62
N GLU A 315 -3.96 1.61 -2.33
CA GLU A 315 -3.75 2.74 -1.44
C GLU A 315 -2.55 2.43 -0.53
N ILE A 316 -1.45 3.16 -0.71
CA ILE A 316 -0.23 2.97 0.08
C ILE A 316 0.16 4.25 0.82
N SER A 317 0.64 4.11 2.06
CA SER A 317 1.17 5.24 2.84
C SER A 317 2.70 5.37 2.74
N SER A 318 3.38 4.31 2.32
CA SER A 318 4.84 4.22 2.21
C SER A 318 5.21 3.25 1.09
N PRO A 319 6.31 3.49 0.37
CA PRO A 319 6.88 2.51 -0.56
C PRO A 319 7.33 1.25 0.20
N ASP A 320 7.31 0.11 -0.50
CA ASP A 320 7.78 -1.20 -0.03
C ASP A 320 9.30 -1.30 -0.23
N THR A 321 10.04 -0.49 0.51
CA THR A 321 11.51 -0.43 0.50
C THR A 321 12.02 -0.43 1.93
N ASP A 322 13.19 -1.00 2.18
CA ASP A 322 13.86 -0.94 3.49
C ASP A 322 14.64 0.38 3.68
N ASP A 323 14.78 1.18 2.63
CA ASP A 323 15.46 2.46 2.67
C ASP A 323 14.57 3.55 3.29
N GLU A 324 14.90 3.96 4.52
CA GLU A 324 14.20 5.01 5.26
C GLU A 324 14.24 6.36 4.54
N GLU A 325 15.36 6.71 3.88
CA GLU A 325 15.46 7.99 3.17
C GLU A 325 14.47 8.05 1.99
N ALA A 326 14.30 6.91 1.30
CA ALA A 326 13.33 6.78 0.23
C ALA A 326 11.87 6.87 0.74
N LYS A 327 11.57 6.33 1.93
CA LYS A 327 10.25 6.47 2.58
C LYS A 327 9.98 7.92 2.96
N ASP A 328 10.95 8.59 3.57
CA ASP A 328 10.82 10.00 3.98
C ASP A 328 10.67 10.92 2.77
N ALA A 329 11.46 10.70 1.72
CA ALA A 329 11.33 11.41 0.45
C ALA A 329 9.96 11.17 -0.20
N HIS A 330 9.43 9.95 -0.13
CA HIS A 330 8.09 9.64 -0.61
C HIS A 330 7.01 10.37 0.18
N ARG A 331 7.08 10.33 1.52
CA ARG A 331 6.13 11.02 2.39
C ARG A 331 6.13 12.53 2.17
N ARG A 332 7.31 13.15 2.01
CA ARG A 332 7.43 14.58 1.65
C ARG A 332 6.74 14.91 0.32
N ARG A 333 6.83 14.02 -0.67
CA ARG A 333 6.08 14.15 -1.94
C ARG A 333 4.57 14.05 -1.72
N LEU A 334 4.09 13.11 -0.89
CA LEU A 334 2.67 12.97 -0.57
C LEU A 334 2.10 14.22 0.10
N ILE A 335 2.77 14.74 1.12
CA ILE A 335 2.34 15.95 1.86
C ILE A 335 2.27 17.14 0.92
N ARG A 336 3.31 17.33 0.08
CA ARG A 336 3.35 18.39 -0.93
C ARG A 336 2.20 18.25 -1.93
N ALA A 337 1.97 17.05 -2.47
CA ALA A 337 0.89 16.79 -3.43
C ALA A 337 -0.50 16.99 -2.80
N ALA A 338 -0.65 16.68 -1.50
CA ALA A 338 -1.88 16.87 -0.76
C ALA A 338 -2.14 18.34 -0.38
N ARG A 339 -1.18 19.24 -0.62
CA ARG A 339 -1.21 20.65 -0.20
C ARG A 339 -1.46 20.80 1.31
N LEU A 340 -0.95 19.86 2.09
CA LEU A 340 -0.99 19.95 3.54
C LEU A 340 0.19 20.78 4.03
N ASP A 341 -0.05 21.58 5.08
CA ASP A 341 1.00 22.37 5.70
C ASP A 341 1.99 21.49 6.47
N THR A 342 3.19 22.02 6.70
CA THR A 342 4.27 21.45 7.50
C THR A 342 3.81 21.10 8.93
N GLN A 343 2.81 21.81 9.46
CA GLN A 343 2.23 21.51 10.78
C GLN A 343 1.26 20.30 10.75
N GLU A 344 0.78 19.91 9.58
CA GLU A 344 -0.17 18.80 9.41
C GLU A 344 0.51 17.51 8.92
N LYS A 345 1.85 17.43 9.00
CA LYS A 345 2.65 16.25 8.62
C LYS A 345 2.15 14.96 9.26
N ASP A 346 1.66 15.01 10.50
CA ASP A 346 1.13 13.86 11.24
C ASP A 346 -0.19 13.30 10.67
N LYS A 347 -0.84 14.01 9.73
CA LYS A 347 -2.02 13.47 9.05
C LYS A 347 -1.59 12.37 8.08
N ALA A 348 -2.26 11.23 8.18
CA ALA A 348 -2.12 10.18 7.17
C ALA A 348 -2.50 10.74 5.79
N VAL A 349 -1.67 10.51 4.80
CA VAL A 349 -1.93 10.75 3.38
C VAL A 349 -1.63 9.44 2.66
N TRP A 350 -2.51 9.05 1.74
CA TRP A 350 -2.32 7.82 0.96
C TRP A 350 -2.05 8.16 -0.49
N GLU A 351 -1.08 7.48 -1.08
CA GLU A 351 -0.91 7.42 -2.52
C GLU A 351 -1.94 6.47 -3.11
N VAL A 352 -2.56 6.88 -4.22
CA VAL A 352 -3.33 6.00 -5.09
C VAL A 352 -2.40 5.51 -6.21
N VAL A 353 -1.96 4.26 -6.09
CA VAL A 353 -1.15 3.58 -7.10
C VAL A 353 -2.08 2.83 -8.05
N ARG A 354 -2.04 3.21 -9.32
CA ARG A 354 -2.91 2.60 -10.34
C ARG A 354 -2.21 1.42 -11.03
N PRO A 355 -2.92 0.36 -11.41
CA PRO A 355 -2.40 -0.58 -12.39
C PRO A 355 -2.09 0.14 -13.71
N ARG A 356 -0.89 -0.04 -14.26
CA ARG A 356 -0.45 0.66 -15.46
C ARG A 356 -1.25 0.27 -16.71
N PHE A 357 -1.80 -0.94 -16.73
CA PHE A 357 -2.67 -1.40 -17.80
C PHE A 357 -4.00 -0.66 -17.88
N GLN A 358 -4.38 0.16 -16.89
CA GLN A 358 -5.68 0.83 -16.90
C GLN A 358 -5.73 1.98 -17.89
N SER A 359 -6.78 1.99 -18.71
CA SER A 359 -7.11 3.12 -19.56
C SER A 359 -7.43 4.38 -18.75
N LEU A 360 -7.32 5.52 -19.43
CA LEU A 360 -7.73 6.80 -18.85
C LEU A 360 -9.24 6.83 -18.59
N GLU A 361 -10.03 6.30 -19.52
CA GLU A 361 -11.49 6.17 -19.41
C GLU A 361 -11.90 5.45 -18.12
N MET A 362 -11.32 4.28 -17.82
CA MET A 362 -11.59 3.55 -16.57
C MET A 362 -11.25 4.38 -15.33
N THR A 363 -10.18 5.18 -15.40
CA THR A 363 -9.78 6.07 -14.30
C THR A 363 -10.82 7.16 -14.07
N GLU A 364 -11.32 7.77 -15.15
CA GLU A 364 -12.31 8.85 -15.11
C GLU A 364 -13.64 8.36 -14.54
N ILE A 365 -14.12 7.18 -14.99
CA ILE A 365 -15.34 6.53 -14.48
C ILE A 365 -15.23 6.32 -12.96
N LYS A 366 -14.09 5.80 -12.48
CA LYS A 366 -13.86 5.61 -11.03
C LYS A 366 -13.85 6.93 -10.26
N ASP A 367 -13.26 7.98 -10.83
CA ASP A 367 -13.23 9.30 -10.23
C ASP A 367 -14.63 9.91 -10.11
N GLU A 368 -15.48 9.70 -11.12
CA GLU A 368 -16.89 10.11 -11.09
C GLU A 368 -17.71 9.34 -10.05
N LEU A 369 -17.54 8.01 -9.99
CA LEU A 369 -18.15 7.21 -8.93
C LEU A 369 -17.73 7.69 -7.53
N ASP A 370 -16.47 8.05 -7.35
CA ASP A 370 -15.97 8.61 -6.08
C ASP A 370 -16.56 10.00 -5.77
N LYS A 371 -16.79 10.85 -6.78
CA LYS A 371 -17.51 12.13 -6.62
C LYS A 371 -18.95 11.90 -6.14
N ILE A 372 -19.69 10.99 -6.79
CA ILE A 372 -21.07 10.63 -6.41
C ILE A 372 -21.10 10.06 -4.99
N LEU A 373 -20.14 9.20 -4.64
CA LEU A 373 -20.02 8.62 -3.30
C LEU A 373 -19.74 9.68 -2.23
N LYS A 374 -18.85 10.64 -2.50
CA LYS A 374 -18.58 11.78 -1.61
C LYS A 374 -19.82 12.64 -1.42
N ALA A 375 -20.52 12.99 -2.51
CA ALA A 375 -21.78 13.75 -2.44
C ALA A 375 -22.82 13.04 -1.56
N LYS A 376 -23.05 11.74 -1.81
CA LYS A 376 -23.97 10.90 -1.03
C LYS A 376 -23.59 10.80 0.45
N ASN A 377 -22.30 10.73 0.77
CA ASN A 377 -21.82 10.68 2.15
C ASN A 377 -21.91 12.05 2.86
N SER A 378 -21.66 13.14 2.14
CA SER A 378 -21.78 14.50 2.68
C SER A 378 -23.22 14.88 3.01
N ALA A 379 -24.19 14.42 2.20
CA ALA A 379 -25.62 14.62 2.46
C ALA A 379 -26.10 13.91 3.73
N LYS A 380 -25.45 12.81 4.10
CA LYS A 380 -25.67 12.14 5.38
C LYS A 380 -24.93 12.93 6.47
N LYS A 381 -25.57 13.99 6.98
CA LYS A 381 -25.10 14.96 8.00
C LYS A 381 -24.42 14.40 9.27
N ASN A 382 -24.26 13.09 9.41
CA ASN A 382 -24.00 12.46 10.70
C ASN A 382 -22.56 12.16 11.06
N ARG A 383 -21.55 12.27 10.19
CA ARG A 383 -20.14 12.14 10.62
C ARG A 383 -19.19 12.90 9.68
N SER A 384 -18.58 13.97 10.18
CA SER A 384 -17.29 14.47 9.67
C SER A 384 -16.21 13.44 9.99
N ARG A 385 -16.24 12.29 9.30
CA ARG A 385 -15.07 11.41 9.31
C ARG A 385 -13.97 12.18 8.62
N THR A 386 -12.87 12.42 9.33
CA THR A 386 -11.63 12.91 8.74
C THR A 386 -11.26 11.96 7.61
N SER A 387 -11.53 12.38 6.37
CA SER A 387 -11.16 11.61 5.20
C SER A 387 -9.65 11.73 5.06
N VAL A 388 -8.97 10.59 5.04
CA VAL A 388 -7.54 10.54 4.70
C VAL A 388 -7.39 11.06 3.27
N PRO A 389 -6.62 12.13 3.04
CA PRO A 389 -6.36 12.64 1.70
C PRO A 389 -5.71 11.56 0.84
N ARG A 390 -6.17 11.45 -0.41
CA ARG A 390 -5.68 10.53 -1.42
C ARG A 390 -5.03 11.36 -2.53
N VAL A 391 -3.78 11.07 -2.85
CA VAL A 391 -3.01 11.80 -3.87
C VAL A 391 -2.46 10.85 -4.92
N ARG A 392 -2.28 11.35 -6.14
CA ARG A 392 -1.63 10.60 -7.23
C ARG A 392 -0.24 11.20 -7.43
N LEU A 393 0.83 10.44 -7.18
CA LEU A 393 2.19 10.87 -7.51
C LEU A 393 2.66 10.36 -8.89
N GLY A 394 1.78 9.68 -9.63
CA GLY A 394 2.11 9.07 -10.92
C GLY A 394 2.72 7.68 -10.82
N ASN A 395 2.89 7.11 -9.61
CA ASN A 395 3.33 5.73 -9.50
C ASN A 395 2.24 4.79 -10.03
N THR A 396 2.67 3.84 -10.84
CA THR A 396 1.84 2.76 -11.37
C THR A 396 2.54 1.44 -11.16
N HIS A 397 1.78 0.35 -10.98
CA HIS A 397 2.37 -0.98 -10.95
C HIS A 397 2.17 -1.70 -12.30
N ASN A 398 3.20 -2.40 -12.75
CA ASN A 398 3.22 -3.09 -14.06
C ASN A 398 2.66 -4.52 -14.00
N ARG A 399 1.99 -4.90 -12.90
CA ARG A 399 1.38 -6.23 -12.79
C ARG A 399 0.27 -6.38 -13.87
N PRO A 400 0.31 -7.42 -14.72
CA PRO A 400 -0.74 -7.68 -15.69
C PRO A 400 -2.07 -8.00 -14.99
N PRO A 401 -3.22 -7.81 -15.68
CA PRO A 401 -4.52 -8.19 -15.15
C PRO A 401 -4.56 -9.71 -14.91
N ALA A 402 -5.05 -10.14 -13.75
CA ALA A 402 -5.15 -11.56 -13.40
C ALA A 402 -6.43 -12.24 -13.94
N ASN A 403 -7.46 -11.44 -14.22
CA ASN A 403 -8.74 -11.88 -14.76
C ASN A 403 -8.91 -11.33 -16.18
N THR A 404 -9.86 -11.91 -16.91
CA THR A 404 -10.26 -11.40 -18.23
C THR A 404 -10.68 -9.94 -18.12
N ILE A 405 -10.14 -9.07 -18.97
CA ILE A 405 -10.38 -7.63 -18.94
C ILE A 405 -11.08 -7.17 -20.23
N TRP A 406 -11.90 -6.13 -20.14
CA TRP A 406 -12.55 -5.54 -21.31
C TRP A 406 -11.57 -4.63 -22.07
N PRO A 407 -11.61 -4.62 -23.42
CA PRO A 407 -10.71 -3.80 -24.24
C PRO A 407 -10.66 -2.31 -23.83
N CYS A 408 -11.81 -1.66 -23.60
CA CYS A 408 -11.92 -0.26 -23.17
C CYS A 408 -11.23 0.04 -21.83
N MET A 409 -10.98 -0.98 -21.00
CA MET A 409 -10.29 -0.84 -19.72
C MET A 409 -8.77 -0.91 -19.85
N LEU A 410 -8.27 -1.31 -21.02
CA LEU A 410 -6.87 -1.53 -21.30
C LEU A 410 -6.23 -0.28 -21.91
N SER A 411 -5.11 0.15 -21.36
CA SER A 411 -4.29 1.20 -21.96
C SER A 411 -3.56 0.63 -23.17
N GLN A 412 -3.83 1.20 -24.35
CA GLN A 412 -3.19 0.79 -25.60
C GLN A 412 -1.66 0.93 -25.50
N ASP A 413 -1.17 2.06 -24.99
CA ASP A 413 0.27 2.29 -24.78
C ASP A 413 0.92 1.19 -23.92
N TRP A 414 0.23 0.76 -22.86
CA TRP A 414 0.74 -0.31 -22.00
C TRP A 414 0.72 -1.66 -22.71
N TYR A 415 -0.34 -1.95 -23.47
CA TYR A 415 -0.47 -3.17 -24.24
C TYR A 415 0.66 -3.27 -25.28
N ASP A 416 0.86 -2.22 -26.07
CA ASP A 416 1.90 -2.17 -27.10
C ASP A 416 3.29 -2.34 -26.45
N GLU A 417 3.59 -1.60 -25.38
CA GLU A 417 4.88 -1.70 -24.69
C GLU A 417 5.17 -3.07 -24.07
N GLN A 418 4.18 -3.74 -23.49
CA GLN A 418 4.39 -4.97 -22.72
C GLN A 418 4.14 -6.24 -23.52
N VAL A 419 3.13 -6.23 -24.40
CA VAL A 419 2.68 -7.41 -25.13
C VAL A 419 3.47 -7.57 -26.42
N GLU A 420 3.74 -6.49 -27.17
CA GLU A 420 4.59 -6.58 -28.36
C GLU A 420 6.04 -6.91 -27.98
N ALA A 421 6.52 -6.38 -26.85
CA ALA A 421 7.86 -6.68 -26.35
C ALA A 421 7.97 -8.07 -25.70
N ASN A 422 6.88 -8.63 -25.20
CA ASN A 422 6.85 -9.94 -24.54
C ASN A 422 5.66 -10.78 -24.97
N ARG A 423 5.87 -11.60 -26.00
CA ARG A 423 4.85 -12.47 -26.59
C ARG A 423 4.26 -13.47 -25.59
N GLU A 424 5.00 -13.91 -24.58
CA GLU A 424 4.48 -14.82 -23.55
C GLU A 424 3.39 -14.15 -22.71
N LEU A 425 3.51 -12.83 -22.48
CA LEU A 425 2.51 -12.06 -21.76
C LEU A 425 1.20 -11.92 -22.55
N ALA A 426 1.27 -11.97 -23.88
CA ALA A 426 0.09 -11.94 -24.76
C ALA A 426 -0.87 -13.10 -24.47
N ASP A 427 -0.31 -14.30 -24.25
CA ASP A 427 -1.09 -15.51 -23.99
C ASP A 427 -1.70 -15.53 -22.58
N GLU A 428 -1.10 -14.80 -21.62
CA GLU A 428 -1.60 -14.67 -20.25
C GLU A 428 -2.77 -13.67 -20.15
N ILE A 429 -2.77 -12.62 -20.98
CA ILE A 429 -3.81 -11.59 -20.96
C ILE A 429 -5.03 -12.07 -21.72
N LYS A 430 -6.12 -12.29 -20.98
CA LYS A 430 -7.41 -12.65 -21.56
C LYS A 430 -8.23 -11.39 -21.76
N LEU A 431 -8.68 -11.15 -22.99
CA LEU A 431 -9.58 -10.05 -23.32
C LEU A 431 -10.98 -10.59 -23.61
N TYR A 432 -12.01 -9.80 -23.24
CA TYR A 432 -13.34 -10.00 -23.79
C TYR A 432 -13.36 -9.64 -25.29
N MET A 433 -14.31 -10.22 -26.04
CA MET A 433 -14.38 -10.06 -27.50
C MET A 433 -14.81 -8.66 -27.92
N GLU A 434 -15.73 -8.05 -27.18
CA GLU A 434 -16.36 -6.76 -27.49
C GLU A 434 -16.45 -5.94 -26.21
N ASP A 435 -16.51 -4.62 -26.33
CA ASP A 435 -16.74 -3.74 -25.19
C ASP A 435 -18.21 -3.74 -24.76
N PRO A 436 -18.50 -3.49 -23.47
CA PRO A 436 -19.88 -3.38 -23.02
C PRO A 436 -20.56 -2.14 -23.63
N GLU A 437 -21.88 -2.24 -23.83
CA GLU A 437 -22.67 -1.15 -24.42
C GLU A 437 -22.44 0.19 -23.70
N GLY A 438 -22.07 1.21 -24.48
CA GLY A 438 -21.80 2.57 -24.00
C GLY A 438 -20.37 2.82 -23.50
N PHE A 439 -19.41 1.95 -23.80
CA PHE A 439 -17.98 2.11 -23.48
C PHE A 439 -17.11 1.84 -24.72
N GLY A 440 -15.91 2.43 -24.78
CA GLY A 440 -14.93 2.16 -25.85
C GLY A 440 -15.19 2.85 -27.21
N GLU A 441 -16.20 3.71 -27.33
CA GLU A 441 -16.55 4.40 -28.59
C GLU A 441 -15.73 5.69 -28.85
N SER A 442 -14.72 5.99 -28.02
CA SER A 442 -14.01 7.27 -27.98
C SER A 442 -12.76 7.36 -28.84
#